data_AF-A0A239EPN8-F1
#
_entry.id   AF-A0A239EPN8-F1
#
_cell.length_a   1.000
_cell.length_b   1.000
_cell.length_c   1.000
_cell.angle_alpha   90.00
_cell.angle_beta   90.00
_cell.angle_gamma   90.00
#
_symmetry.space_group_name_H-M   'P 1'
#
loop_
_entity.id
_entity.type
_entity.pdbx_description
1 polymer ?
#
loop_
_entity_poly.entity_id
_entity_poly.type
_entity_poly.pdbx_seq_one_letter_code
_entity_poly.pdbx_strand_id
1 'polypeptide(L)'
;MRSLAENEIPKTTLADTRGSAQVARAVGIVALLWLVSSQGYYRLVASLGLDSGYDGAPVLFTAYYLGWAALALWLFRSLITETLDARTVAREGLVMIPILTVFAVFVVYGLPLLPNVSEFRAPSEPPEFMFASAWYYLPKSADILFQQVLAAALILTAARAGYGLRGIAVGMALAFGGFHLLLAFDGFTATYVTRFTISAILFGALLPYLYLRVRAGYRWAYGLHWGFYALDATLTHFILAAPPWA
;
A
#
# COMPACT_ATOMS: atom_id res chain seq x y z
N MET A 1 -2.16 -4.66 -63.32
CA MET A 1 -1.59 -3.56 -62.51
C MET A 1 -2.21 -3.63 -61.11
N ARG A 2 -1.57 -4.37 -60.20
CA ARG A 2 -1.93 -4.41 -58.77
C ARG A 2 -0.79 -3.72 -58.03
N SER A 3 -1.09 -2.55 -57.46
CA SER A 3 -0.18 -1.78 -56.61
C SER A 3 0.16 -2.64 -55.40
N LEU A 4 1.43 -3.02 -55.27
CA LEU A 4 1.96 -3.68 -54.08
C LEU A 4 1.88 -2.65 -52.94
N ALA A 5 0.98 -2.89 -52.00
CA ALA A 5 0.95 -2.17 -50.74
C ALA A 5 2.27 -2.44 -50.02
N GLU A 6 3.09 -1.40 -49.90
CA GLU A 6 4.28 -1.40 -49.05
C GLU A 6 3.81 -1.66 -47.61
N ASN A 7 4.07 -2.88 -47.14
CA ASN A 7 4.02 -3.19 -45.72
C ASN A 7 5.13 -2.38 -45.04
N GLU A 8 4.81 -1.16 -44.60
CA GLU A 8 5.66 -0.43 -43.68
C GLU A 8 5.86 -1.29 -42.44
N ILE A 9 7.06 -1.86 -42.31
CA ILE A 9 7.49 -2.56 -41.10
C ILE A 9 7.33 -1.55 -39.96
N PRO A 10 6.50 -1.85 -38.94
CA PRO A 10 6.28 -0.92 -37.85
C PRO A 10 7.64 -0.64 -37.20
N LYS A 11 8.11 0.60 -37.32
CA LYS A 11 9.29 1.09 -36.59
C LYS A 11 8.95 1.04 -35.10
N THR A 12 9.16 -0.10 -34.48
CA THR A 12 9.38 -0.20 -33.03
C THR A 12 10.63 0.61 -32.76
N THR A 13 10.42 1.90 -32.49
CA THR A 13 11.50 2.87 -32.35
C THR A 13 12.30 2.56 -31.08
N LEU A 14 13.62 2.79 -31.13
CA LEU A 14 14.56 2.63 -30.01
C LEU A 14 14.13 3.34 -28.70
N ALA A 15 13.15 4.24 -28.76
CA ALA A 15 12.54 4.88 -27.59
C ALA A 15 11.73 3.90 -26.73
N ASP A 16 11.06 2.92 -27.34
CA ASP A 16 10.15 1.98 -26.66
C ASP A 16 10.93 0.97 -25.78
N THR A 17 12.11 0.57 -26.24
CA THR A 17 12.98 -0.37 -25.50
C THR A 17 13.57 0.27 -24.24
N ARG A 18 13.90 1.57 -24.27
CA ARG A 18 14.40 2.31 -23.10
C ARG A 18 13.34 2.48 -22.02
N GLY A 19 12.10 2.79 -22.42
CA GLY A 19 10.97 2.93 -21.49
C GLY A 19 10.67 1.61 -20.76
N SER A 20 10.60 0.51 -21.50
CA SER A 20 10.37 -0.83 -20.95
C SER A 20 11.47 -1.25 -19.96
N ALA A 21 12.74 -1.01 -20.29
CA ALA A 21 13.85 -1.31 -19.39
C ALA A 21 13.81 -0.48 -18.08
N GLN A 22 13.40 0.78 -18.16
CA GLN A 22 13.24 1.65 -17.00
C GLN A 22 12.12 1.16 -16.08
N VAL A 23 10.96 0.77 -16.63
CA VAL A 23 9.85 0.22 -15.86
C VAL A 23 10.24 -1.11 -15.21
N ALA A 24 10.87 -2.02 -15.96
CA ALA A 24 11.35 -3.30 -15.42
C ALA A 24 12.33 -3.09 -14.26
N ARG A 25 13.25 -2.13 -14.39
CA ARG A 25 14.17 -1.74 -13.31
C ARG A 25 13.43 -1.21 -12.09
N ALA A 26 12.44 -0.33 -12.26
CA ALA A 26 11.65 0.20 -11.15
C ALA A 26 10.86 -0.90 -10.43
N VAL A 27 10.25 -1.83 -11.18
CA VAL A 27 9.60 -3.02 -10.62
C VAL A 27 10.58 -3.85 -9.80
N GLY A 28 11.77 -4.14 -10.34
CA GLY A 28 12.80 -4.91 -9.61
C GLY A 28 13.25 -4.25 -8.31
N ILE A 29 13.47 -2.92 -8.32
CA ILE A 29 13.84 -2.17 -7.11
C ILE A 29 12.69 -2.18 -6.09
N VAL A 30 11.45 -1.91 -6.52
CA VAL A 30 10.29 -1.89 -5.63
C VAL A 30 10.04 -3.27 -5.02
N ALA A 31 10.13 -4.34 -5.81
CA ALA A 31 10.01 -5.71 -5.33
C ALA A 31 11.08 -6.04 -4.29
N LEU A 32 12.33 -5.62 -4.52
CA LEU A 32 13.42 -5.81 -3.56
C LEU A 32 13.20 -5.03 -2.26
N LEU A 33 12.84 -3.75 -2.34
CA LEU A 33 12.56 -2.92 -1.15
C LEU A 33 11.45 -3.53 -0.32
N TRP A 34 10.34 -3.92 -0.98
CA TRP A 34 9.23 -4.58 -0.32
C TRP A 34 9.69 -5.88 0.35
N LEU A 35 10.33 -6.79 -0.39
CA LEU A 35 10.77 -8.08 0.12
C LEU A 35 11.70 -7.94 1.32
N VAL A 36 12.73 -7.09 1.22
CA VAL A 36 13.71 -6.90 2.31
C VAL A 36 13.06 -6.24 3.52
N SER A 37 12.14 -5.28 3.32
CA SER A 37 11.41 -4.66 4.42
C SER A 37 10.47 -5.65 5.14
N SER A 38 9.74 -6.49 4.40
CA SER A 38 8.85 -7.49 4.99
C SER A 38 9.63 -8.58 5.72
N GLN A 39 10.71 -9.09 5.12
CA GLN A 39 11.56 -10.10 5.77
C GLN A 39 12.29 -9.52 6.98
N GLY A 40 12.72 -8.26 6.90
CA GLY A 40 13.33 -7.55 8.02
C GLY A 40 12.35 -7.36 9.19
N TYR A 41 11.09 -7.02 8.90
CA TYR A 41 10.02 -6.94 9.90
C TYR A 41 9.90 -8.25 10.69
N TYR A 42 9.64 -9.37 10.01
CA TYR A 42 9.45 -10.66 10.68
C TYR A 42 10.68 -11.13 11.45
N ARG A 43 11.88 -10.87 10.93
CA ARG A 43 13.14 -11.18 11.66
C ARG A 43 13.27 -10.35 12.94
N LEU A 44 12.91 -9.07 12.90
CA LEU A 44 12.95 -8.22 14.09
C LEU A 44 11.93 -8.70 15.13
N VAL A 45 10.68 -8.96 14.73
CA VAL A 45 9.63 -9.54 15.60
C VAL A 45 10.14 -10.81 16.29
N ALA A 46 10.65 -11.78 15.51
CA ALA A 46 11.17 -13.03 16.05
C ALA A 46 12.37 -12.83 16.98
N SER A 47 13.32 -11.95 16.62
CA SER A 47 14.53 -11.70 17.44
C SER A 47 14.24 -11.02 18.78
N LEU A 48 13.15 -10.26 18.85
CA LEU A 48 12.70 -9.57 20.05
C LEU A 48 11.70 -10.39 20.87
N GLY A 49 11.27 -11.55 20.37
CA GLY A 49 10.27 -12.39 21.03
C GLY A 49 8.91 -11.70 21.18
N LEU A 50 8.49 -10.91 20.19
CA LEU A 50 7.20 -10.22 20.20
C LEU A 50 6.10 -11.12 19.62
N ASP A 51 4.95 -11.17 20.30
CA ASP A 51 3.76 -11.89 19.82
C ASP A 51 3.04 -11.12 18.68
N SER A 52 3.11 -9.79 18.71
CA SER A 52 2.61 -8.88 17.68
C SER A 52 3.65 -7.78 17.50
N GLY A 53 4.16 -7.59 16.28
CA GLY A 53 5.20 -6.58 16.07
C GLY A 53 4.64 -5.18 16.26
N TYR A 54 3.54 -4.86 15.57
CA TYR A 54 3.02 -3.49 15.52
C TYR A 54 2.50 -3.01 16.87
N ASP A 55 1.83 -3.86 17.64
CA ASP A 55 1.38 -3.52 19.00
C ASP A 55 2.48 -3.68 20.06
N GLY A 56 3.38 -4.65 19.89
CA GLY A 56 4.44 -4.94 20.87
C GLY A 56 5.56 -3.91 20.89
N ALA A 57 5.87 -3.29 19.75
CA ALA A 57 6.91 -2.26 19.64
C ALA A 57 6.53 -1.14 18.65
N PRO A 58 5.43 -0.39 18.88
CA PRO A 58 4.85 0.52 17.90
C PRO A 58 5.82 1.62 17.43
N VAL A 59 6.59 2.19 18.36
CA VAL A 59 7.56 3.25 18.04
C VAL A 59 8.71 2.71 17.18
N LEU A 60 9.21 1.51 17.50
CA LEU A 60 10.29 0.87 16.73
C LEU A 60 9.85 0.62 15.29
N PHE A 61 8.69 -0.01 15.09
CA PHE A 61 8.20 -0.30 13.74
C PHE A 61 7.75 0.95 12.99
N THR A 62 7.32 2.00 13.69
CA THR A 62 7.09 3.31 13.07
C THR A 62 8.40 3.86 12.49
N ALA A 63 9.47 3.90 13.30
CA ALA A 63 10.78 4.34 12.83
C ALA A 63 11.32 3.46 11.70
N TYR A 64 11.08 2.14 11.79
CA TYR A 64 11.45 1.17 10.76
C TYR A 64 10.83 1.50 9.40
N TYR A 65 9.51 1.65 9.33
CA TYR A 65 8.83 1.94 8.05
C TYR A 65 9.04 3.37 7.57
N LEU A 66 9.21 4.34 8.47
CA LEU A 66 9.64 5.69 8.06
C LEU A 66 11.04 5.67 7.43
N GLY A 67 11.96 4.86 7.96
CA GLY A 67 13.27 4.63 7.37
C GLY A 67 13.19 4.05 5.95
N TRP A 68 12.35 3.04 5.74
CA TRP A 68 12.10 2.47 4.41
C TRP A 68 11.42 3.45 3.45
N ALA A 69 10.46 4.23 3.92
CA ALA A 69 9.83 5.30 3.14
C ALA A 69 10.86 6.34 2.70
N ALA A 70 11.73 6.79 3.61
CA ALA A 70 12.79 7.74 3.32
C ALA A 70 13.81 7.17 2.31
N LEU A 71 14.21 5.91 2.45
CA LEU A 71 15.09 5.23 1.51
C LEU A 71 14.46 5.14 0.11
N ALA A 72 13.20 4.73 0.02
CA ALA A 72 12.48 4.66 -1.24
C ALA A 72 12.36 6.05 -1.91
N LEU A 73 12.00 7.08 -1.13
CA LEU A 73 11.97 8.47 -1.61
C LEU A 73 13.34 8.92 -2.13
N TRP A 74 14.42 8.57 -1.43
CA TRP A 74 15.78 8.93 -1.84
C TRP A 74 16.21 8.22 -3.13
N LEU A 75 15.87 6.94 -3.30
CA LEU A 75 16.17 6.15 -4.50
C LEU A 75 15.41 6.67 -5.73
N PHE A 76 14.14 7.07 -5.55
CA PHE A 76 13.29 7.57 -6.62
C PHE A 76 13.17 9.10 -6.64
N ARG A 77 14.11 9.81 -6.00
CA ARG A 77 14.03 11.27 -5.82
C ARG A 77 13.87 12.03 -7.13
N SER A 78 14.58 11.65 -8.19
CA SER A 78 14.45 12.32 -9.51
C SER A 78 13.05 12.21 -10.10
N LEU A 79 12.26 11.20 -9.72
CA LEU A 79 10.88 11.07 -10.15
C LEU A 79 9.91 11.89 -9.29
N ILE A 80 10.20 11.98 -8.00
CA ILE A 80 9.26 12.46 -6.97
C ILE A 80 9.52 13.93 -6.59
N THR A 81 10.77 14.36 -6.49
CA THR A 81 11.14 15.68 -5.96
C THR A 81 11.12 16.81 -6.98
N GLU A 82 11.11 16.50 -8.29
CA GLU A 82 10.98 17.52 -9.35
C GLU A 82 9.70 18.36 -9.22
N THR A 83 8.72 17.87 -8.46
CA THR A 83 7.42 18.52 -8.24
C THR A 83 7.19 18.97 -6.79
N LEU A 84 8.14 18.75 -5.89
CA LEU A 84 7.98 19.02 -4.45
C LEU A 84 8.89 20.15 -3.99
N ASP A 85 8.33 21.35 -3.87
CA ASP A 85 8.95 22.44 -3.14
C ASP A 85 8.56 22.39 -1.64
N ALA A 86 9.38 23.02 -0.78
CA ALA A 86 9.17 23.01 0.67
C ALA A 86 7.82 23.61 1.10
N ARG A 87 7.31 24.61 0.37
CA ARG A 87 6.02 25.25 0.65
C ARG A 87 4.86 24.32 0.30
N THR A 88 4.97 23.58 -0.79
CA THR A 88 4.01 22.54 -1.19
C THR A 88 4.00 21.43 -0.15
N VAL A 89 5.16 20.93 0.28
CA VAL A 89 5.25 19.90 1.33
C VAL A 89 4.63 20.40 2.64
N ALA A 90 4.96 21.60 3.08
CA ALA A 90 4.40 22.19 4.31
C ALA A 90 2.87 22.34 4.21
N ARG A 91 2.36 22.83 3.07
CA ARG A 91 0.92 22.97 2.84
C ARG A 91 0.21 21.64 2.87
N GLU A 92 0.69 20.63 2.14
CA GLU A 92 0.06 19.31 2.14
C GLU A 92 0.15 18.65 3.53
N GLY A 93 1.26 18.85 4.26
CA GLY A 93 1.41 18.42 5.65
C GLY A 93 0.36 19.03 6.58
N LEU A 94 0.15 20.34 6.51
CA LEU A 94 -0.89 21.03 7.29
C LEU A 94 -2.29 20.51 6.95
N VAL A 95 -2.57 20.25 5.68
CA VAL A 95 -3.88 19.73 5.25
C VAL A 95 -4.08 18.25 5.61
N MET A 96 -3.00 17.49 5.86
CA MET A 96 -3.09 16.12 6.36
C MET A 96 -3.48 16.06 7.85
N ILE A 97 -3.21 17.10 8.64
CA ILE A 97 -3.53 17.14 10.08
C ILE A 97 -5.00 16.77 10.37
N PRO A 98 -6.03 17.40 9.76
CA PRO A 98 -7.42 17.02 10.04
C PRO A 98 -7.74 15.57 9.67
N ILE A 99 -7.17 15.05 8.58
CA ILE A 99 -7.36 13.64 8.16
C ILE A 99 -6.76 12.70 9.21
N LEU A 100 -5.52 12.95 9.62
CA LEU A 100 -4.84 12.17 10.66
C LEU A 100 -5.55 12.31 12.02
N THR A 101 -6.16 13.46 12.29
CA THR A 101 -6.96 13.68 13.51
C THR A 101 -8.20 12.81 13.51
N VAL A 102 -8.93 12.73 12.38
CA VAL A 102 -10.09 11.83 12.25
C VAL A 102 -9.67 10.36 12.45
N PHE A 103 -8.53 9.97 11.89
CA PHE A 103 -7.97 8.63 12.07
C PHE A 103 -7.61 8.35 13.53
N ALA A 104 -6.93 9.30 14.18
CA ALA A 104 -6.60 9.21 15.60
C ALA A 104 -7.85 9.12 16.48
N VAL A 105 -8.87 9.94 16.22
CA VAL A 105 -10.14 9.89 16.95
C VAL A 105 -10.82 8.53 16.76
N PHE A 106 -10.83 7.98 15.55
CA PHE A 106 -11.37 6.65 15.30
C PHE A 106 -10.62 5.58 16.09
N VAL A 107 -9.29 5.51 16.05
CA VAL A 107 -8.57 4.42 16.75
C VAL A 107 -8.56 4.56 18.27
N VAL A 108 -8.60 5.80 18.79
CA VAL A 108 -8.60 6.05 20.24
C VAL A 108 -9.99 5.89 20.84
N TYR A 109 -11.04 6.33 20.15
CA TYR A 109 -12.39 6.36 20.70
C TYR A 109 -13.38 5.46 19.96
N GLY A 110 -13.29 5.34 18.64
CA GLY A 110 -14.20 4.52 17.84
C GLY A 110 -13.93 3.02 17.96
N LEU A 111 -12.67 2.61 17.75
CA LEU A 111 -12.25 1.20 17.77
C LEU A 111 -12.56 0.51 19.11
N PRO A 112 -12.29 1.13 20.29
CA PRO A 112 -12.61 0.49 21.58
C PRO A 112 -14.11 0.37 21.88
N LEU A 113 -14.98 1.06 21.13
CA LEU A 113 -16.44 0.95 21.27
C LEU A 113 -17.03 -0.17 20.41
N LEU A 114 -16.24 -0.79 19.53
CA LEU A 114 -16.67 -1.92 18.74
C LEU A 114 -16.72 -3.20 19.60
N PRO A 115 -17.56 -4.20 19.24
CA PRO A 115 -17.58 -5.47 19.94
C PRO A 115 -16.20 -6.14 19.93
N ASN A 116 -15.79 -6.76 21.03
CA ASN A 116 -14.54 -7.52 21.06
C ASN A 116 -14.57 -8.65 20.03
N VAL A 117 -13.43 -8.92 19.40
CA VAL A 117 -13.29 -10.08 18.51
C VAL A 117 -13.21 -11.36 19.34
N SER A 118 -13.99 -12.37 18.96
CA SER A 118 -13.99 -13.68 19.60
C SER A 118 -12.79 -14.51 19.18
N GLU A 119 -11.93 -14.86 20.13
CA GLU A 119 -10.82 -15.81 19.90
C GLU A 119 -11.32 -17.17 19.38
N PHE A 120 -12.50 -17.62 19.83
CA PHE A 120 -13.12 -18.86 19.35
C PHE A 120 -13.54 -18.83 17.88
N ARG A 121 -13.80 -17.65 17.32
CA ARG A 121 -14.20 -17.48 15.91
C ARG A 121 -13.04 -17.02 15.03
N ALA A 122 -11.97 -16.55 15.64
CA ALA A 122 -10.74 -16.20 14.94
C ALA A 122 -10.10 -17.46 14.34
N PRO A 123 -9.38 -17.35 13.21
CA PRO A 123 -8.55 -18.45 12.73
C PRO A 123 -7.44 -18.76 13.73
N SER A 124 -6.84 -19.96 13.64
CA SER A 124 -5.78 -20.39 14.55
C SER A 124 -4.55 -19.49 14.54
N GLU A 125 -4.28 -18.87 13.40
CA GLU A 125 -3.21 -17.87 13.21
C GLU A 125 -3.88 -16.55 12.78
N PRO A 126 -4.41 -15.78 13.74
CA PRO A 126 -5.09 -14.54 13.40
C PRO A 126 -4.10 -13.49 12.90
N PRO A 127 -4.44 -12.75 11.85
CA PRO A 127 -3.63 -11.62 11.43
C PRO A 127 -3.59 -10.58 12.55
N GLU A 128 -2.42 -9.95 12.77
CA GLU A 128 -2.21 -8.99 13.86
C GLU A 128 -3.29 -7.91 13.95
N PHE A 129 -3.80 -7.41 12.81
CA PHE A 129 -4.79 -6.35 12.81
C PHE A 129 -6.14 -6.77 13.44
N MET A 130 -6.43 -8.07 13.53
CA MET A 130 -7.69 -8.60 14.06
C MET A 130 -7.87 -8.27 15.54
N PHE A 131 -6.76 -8.13 16.27
CA PHE A 131 -6.73 -7.78 17.69
C PHE A 131 -5.99 -6.44 17.92
N ALA A 132 -5.92 -5.60 16.88
CA ALA A 132 -5.17 -4.36 16.91
C ALA A 132 -5.64 -3.42 18.02
N SER A 133 -4.69 -2.88 18.78
CA SER A 133 -4.94 -1.73 19.64
C SER A 133 -4.83 -0.42 18.85
N ALA A 134 -5.05 0.73 19.50
CA ALA A 134 -4.76 2.02 18.89
C ALA A 134 -3.27 2.16 18.49
N TRP A 135 -2.36 1.49 19.21
CA TRP A 135 -0.93 1.55 18.96
C TRP A 135 -0.52 0.87 17.66
N TYR A 136 -1.19 -0.21 17.25
CA TYR A 136 -1.03 -0.86 15.95
C TYR A 136 -1.04 0.12 14.79
N TYR A 137 -1.91 1.13 14.85
CA TYR A 137 -2.14 2.04 13.74
C TYR A 137 -1.01 3.05 13.55
N LEU A 138 -0.14 3.25 14.54
CA LEU A 138 1.01 4.15 14.40
C LEU A 138 2.05 3.60 13.40
N PRO A 139 2.64 2.41 13.58
CA PRO A 139 3.50 1.81 12.57
C PRO A 139 2.74 1.51 11.28
N LYS A 140 1.44 1.19 11.36
CA LYS A 140 0.62 0.97 10.16
C LYS A 140 0.52 2.21 9.27
N SER A 141 0.36 3.38 9.87
CA SER A 141 0.37 4.65 9.15
C SER A 141 1.69 4.92 8.43
N ALA A 142 2.82 4.50 9.01
CA ALA A 142 4.14 4.58 8.37
C ALA A 142 4.35 3.53 7.28
N ASP A 143 3.90 2.30 7.49
CA ASP A 143 3.87 1.21 6.49
C ASP A 143 3.06 1.63 5.26
N ILE A 144 1.84 2.17 5.45
CA ILE A 144 1.02 2.72 4.38
C ILE A 144 1.78 3.81 3.62
N LEU A 145 2.46 4.74 4.31
CA LEU A 145 3.26 5.77 3.65
C LEU A 145 4.36 5.14 2.79
N PHE A 146 5.10 4.17 3.30
CA PHE A 146 6.11 3.43 2.55
C PHE A 146 5.51 2.78 1.29
N GLN A 147 4.38 2.08 1.42
CA GLN A 147 3.68 1.46 0.29
C GLN A 147 3.21 2.50 -0.74
N GLN A 148 2.72 3.67 -0.31
CA GLN A 148 2.33 4.75 -1.22
C GLN A 148 3.52 5.30 -2.01
N VAL A 149 4.72 5.39 -1.40
CA VAL A 149 5.95 5.81 -2.08
C VAL A 149 6.36 4.79 -3.15
N LEU A 150 6.30 3.49 -2.82
CA LEU A 150 6.59 2.43 -3.79
C LEU A 150 5.61 2.46 -4.97
N ALA A 151 4.32 2.62 -4.70
CA ALA A 151 3.30 2.75 -5.73
C ALA A 151 3.53 3.99 -6.62
N ALA A 152 3.91 5.11 -6.01
CA ALA A 152 4.24 6.34 -6.72
C ALA A 152 5.40 6.13 -7.69
N ALA A 153 6.46 5.47 -7.22
CA ALA A 153 7.63 5.16 -8.04
C ALA A 153 7.24 4.35 -9.29
N LEU A 154 6.40 3.32 -9.14
CA LEU A 154 5.93 2.52 -10.27
C LEU A 154 5.08 3.35 -11.24
N ILE A 155 4.08 4.06 -10.73
CA ILE A 155 3.12 4.84 -11.54
C ILE A 155 3.84 5.95 -12.31
N LEU A 156 4.68 6.73 -11.64
CA LEU A 156 5.40 7.85 -12.26
C LEU A 156 6.45 7.34 -13.26
N THR A 157 7.13 6.23 -12.96
CA THR A 157 8.07 5.62 -13.92
C THR A 157 7.34 5.19 -15.19
N ALA A 158 6.23 4.45 -15.05
CA ALA A 158 5.45 4.00 -16.20
C ALA A 158 4.89 5.19 -17.00
N ALA A 159 4.39 6.23 -16.33
CA ALA A 159 3.90 7.44 -16.99
C ALA A 159 5.02 8.16 -17.76
N ARG A 160 6.22 8.31 -17.18
CA ARG A 160 7.38 8.91 -17.87
C ARG A 160 7.88 8.05 -19.03
N ALA A 161 7.72 6.73 -18.95
CA ALA A 161 8.01 5.81 -20.03
C ALA A 161 6.93 5.80 -21.14
N GLY A 162 5.90 6.65 -21.05
CA GLY A 162 4.87 6.81 -22.08
C GLY A 162 3.69 5.84 -21.99
N TYR A 163 3.60 5.04 -20.91
CA TYR A 163 2.48 4.13 -20.74
C TYR A 163 1.18 4.91 -20.50
N GLY A 164 0.12 4.53 -21.21
CA GLY A 164 -1.21 5.11 -21.01
C GLY A 164 -1.83 4.73 -19.67
N LEU A 165 -2.71 5.57 -19.14
CA LEU A 165 -3.36 5.39 -17.83
C LEU A 165 -3.97 4.00 -17.64
N ARG A 166 -4.63 3.45 -18.67
CA ARG A 166 -5.23 2.11 -18.62
C ARG A 166 -4.20 1.01 -18.42
N GLY A 167 -3.06 1.09 -19.12
CA GLY A 167 -1.97 0.12 -18.98
C GLY A 167 -1.36 0.15 -17.58
N ILE A 168 -1.15 1.35 -17.04
CA ILE A 168 -0.66 1.52 -15.66
C ILE A 168 -1.69 0.96 -14.67
N ALA A 169 -2.98 1.25 -14.83
CA ALA A 169 -4.04 0.75 -13.96
C ALA A 169 -4.13 -0.78 -13.95
N VAL A 170 -4.08 -1.44 -15.12
CA VAL A 170 -4.06 -2.90 -15.20
C VAL A 170 -2.80 -3.47 -14.54
N GLY A 171 -1.62 -2.91 -14.83
CA GLY A 171 -0.37 -3.36 -14.23
C GLY A 171 -0.37 -3.24 -12.71
N MET A 172 -0.85 -2.11 -12.17
CA MET A 172 -0.95 -1.88 -10.73
C MET A 172 -2.00 -2.79 -10.07
N ALA A 173 -3.16 -3.00 -10.71
CA ALA A 173 -4.17 -3.92 -10.22
C ALA A 173 -3.65 -5.37 -10.12
N LEU A 174 -2.93 -5.83 -11.16
CA LEU A 174 -2.30 -7.14 -11.18
C LEU A 174 -1.20 -7.27 -10.12
N ALA A 175 -0.34 -6.26 -9.99
CA ALA A 175 0.71 -6.26 -8.97
C ALA A 175 0.11 -6.32 -7.56
N PHE A 176 -0.81 -5.42 -7.22
CA PHE A 176 -1.42 -5.33 -5.90
C PHE A 176 -2.23 -6.58 -5.58
N GLY A 177 -3.08 -7.04 -6.51
CA GLY A 177 -3.85 -8.27 -6.35
C GLY A 177 -2.96 -9.49 -6.21
N GLY A 178 -1.95 -9.63 -7.07
CA GLY A 178 -0.99 -10.75 -7.02
C GLY A 178 -0.23 -10.82 -5.69
N PHE A 179 0.23 -9.69 -5.17
CA PHE A 179 0.87 -9.65 -3.86
C PHE A 179 -0.07 -10.06 -2.72
N HIS A 180 -1.31 -9.58 -2.72
CA HIS A 180 -2.28 -9.93 -1.66
C HIS A 180 -2.78 -11.37 -1.78
N LEU A 181 -2.71 -11.98 -2.96
CA LEU A 181 -3.01 -13.40 -3.13
C LEU A 181 -1.98 -14.29 -2.40
N LEU A 182 -0.75 -13.80 -2.18
CA LEU A 182 0.26 -14.53 -1.43
C LEU A 182 -0.12 -14.75 0.04
N LEU A 183 -1.05 -13.96 0.58
CA LEU A 183 -1.62 -14.16 1.93
C LEU A 183 -2.25 -15.56 2.09
N ALA A 184 -2.62 -16.23 0.98
CA ALA A 184 -3.09 -17.61 1.02
C ALA A 184 -2.02 -18.59 1.54
N PHE A 185 -0.74 -18.24 1.46
CA PHE A 185 0.37 -19.05 1.95
C PHE A 185 0.73 -18.77 3.42
N ASP A 186 0.15 -17.73 4.02
CA ASP A 186 0.39 -17.33 5.41
C ASP A 186 -0.64 -17.93 6.39
N GLY A 187 -1.45 -18.90 5.95
CA GLY A 187 -2.44 -19.59 6.79
C GLY A 187 -3.75 -18.82 7.01
N PHE A 188 -3.95 -17.67 6.35
CA PHE A 188 -5.18 -16.91 6.49
C PHE A 188 -6.39 -17.59 5.84
N THR A 189 -7.59 -17.23 6.31
CA THR A 189 -8.84 -17.79 5.78
C THR A 189 -9.12 -17.33 4.35
N ALA A 190 -9.80 -18.16 3.56
CA ALA A 190 -10.16 -17.82 2.18
C ALA A 190 -10.99 -16.53 2.07
N THR A 191 -11.91 -16.30 3.02
CA THR A 191 -12.72 -15.08 3.08
C THR A 191 -11.85 -13.83 3.28
N TYR A 192 -10.88 -13.91 4.20
CA TYR A 192 -9.94 -12.82 4.45
C TYR A 192 -9.10 -12.51 3.21
N VAL A 193 -8.46 -13.54 2.63
CA VAL A 193 -7.62 -13.39 1.43
C VAL A 193 -8.43 -12.81 0.27
N THR A 194 -9.66 -13.27 0.06
CA THR A 194 -10.54 -12.79 -1.02
C THR A 194 -10.87 -11.31 -0.84
N ARG A 195 -11.29 -10.89 0.36
CA ARG A 195 -11.64 -9.49 0.66
C ARG A 195 -10.45 -8.55 0.46
N PHE A 196 -9.28 -8.91 0.97
CA PHE A 196 -8.06 -8.13 0.81
C PHE A 196 -7.60 -8.07 -0.65
N THR A 197 -7.64 -9.20 -1.37
CA THR A 197 -7.24 -9.26 -2.77
C THR A 197 -8.14 -8.41 -3.65
N ILE A 198 -9.47 -8.50 -3.51
CA ILE A 198 -10.41 -7.66 -4.26
C ILE A 198 -10.16 -6.17 -3.97
N SER A 199 -10.02 -5.82 -2.69
CA SER A 199 -9.76 -4.43 -2.28
C SER A 199 -8.43 -3.92 -2.84
N ALA A 200 -7.38 -4.74 -2.84
CA ALA A 200 -6.08 -4.43 -3.40
C ALA A 200 -6.12 -4.26 -4.93
N ILE A 201 -6.87 -5.10 -5.66
CA ILE A 201 -7.07 -4.96 -7.10
C ILE A 201 -7.76 -3.63 -7.44
N LEU A 202 -8.86 -3.33 -6.74
CA LEU A 202 -9.62 -2.09 -6.94
C LEU A 202 -8.78 -0.85 -6.60
N PHE A 203 -8.06 -0.89 -5.49
CA PHE A 203 -7.20 0.20 -5.06
C PHE A 203 -6.01 0.38 -6.03
N GLY A 204 -5.35 -0.71 -6.43
CA GLY A 204 -4.29 -0.70 -7.42
C GLY A 204 -4.73 -0.13 -8.77
N ALA A 205 -5.94 -0.46 -9.23
CA ALA A 205 -6.51 0.11 -10.46
C ALA A 205 -6.81 1.62 -10.33
N LEU A 206 -7.21 2.07 -9.13
CA LEU A 206 -7.59 3.46 -8.86
C LEU A 206 -6.38 4.39 -8.69
N LEU A 207 -5.28 3.89 -8.10
CA LEU A 207 -4.09 4.69 -7.77
C LEU A 207 -3.53 5.53 -8.93
N PRO A 208 -3.37 5.00 -10.17
CA PRO A 208 -2.85 5.80 -11.27
C PRO A 208 -3.74 7.01 -11.61
N TYR A 209 -5.05 6.86 -11.50
CA TYR A 209 -5.97 7.98 -11.72
C TYR A 209 -5.79 9.04 -10.62
N LEU A 210 -5.75 8.62 -9.35
CA LEU A 210 -5.51 9.54 -8.25
C LEU A 210 -4.21 10.32 -8.45
N TYR A 211 -3.10 9.62 -8.71
CA TYR A 211 -1.78 10.23 -8.78
C TYR A 211 -1.57 11.12 -9.99
N LEU A 212 -2.13 10.77 -11.14
CA LEU A 212 -1.88 11.48 -12.40
C LEU A 212 -2.94 12.51 -12.76
N ARG A 213 -4.16 12.41 -12.21
CA ARG A 213 -5.32 13.22 -12.64
C ARG A 213 -6.02 13.98 -11.53
N VAL A 214 -5.86 13.58 -10.27
CA VAL A 214 -6.57 14.22 -9.14
C VAL A 214 -5.64 15.18 -8.41
N ARG A 215 -6.10 16.41 -8.20
CA ARG A 215 -5.38 17.37 -7.34
C ARG A 215 -5.29 16.82 -5.93
N ALA A 216 -4.07 16.77 -5.39
CA ALA A 216 -3.77 16.12 -4.12
C ALA A 216 -4.07 14.60 -4.09
N GLY A 217 -3.91 13.92 -5.22
CA GLY A 217 -4.10 12.48 -5.36
C GLY A 217 -3.40 11.62 -4.29
N TYR A 218 -2.17 11.98 -3.90
CA TYR A 218 -1.43 11.31 -2.83
C TYR A 218 -2.18 11.27 -1.50
N ARG A 219 -2.78 12.40 -1.12
CA ARG A 219 -3.56 12.54 0.11
C ARG A 219 -4.83 11.68 0.06
N TRP A 220 -5.53 11.69 -1.07
CA TRP A 220 -6.71 10.83 -1.25
C TRP A 220 -6.35 9.35 -1.24
N ALA A 221 -5.26 8.95 -1.88
CA ALA A 221 -4.78 7.58 -1.86
C ALA A 221 -4.41 7.12 -0.44
N TYR A 222 -3.63 7.94 0.30
CA TYR A 222 -3.30 7.66 1.69
C TYR A 222 -4.57 7.51 2.54
N GLY A 223 -5.49 8.47 2.41
CA GLY A 223 -6.75 8.45 3.18
C GLY A 223 -7.64 7.26 2.86
N LEU A 224 -7.76 6.87 1.58
CA LEU A 224 -8.51 5.69 1.15
C LEU A 224 -7.88 4.40 1.64
N HIS A 225 -6.55 4.29 1.58
CA HIS A 225 -5.84 3.11 2.06
C HIS A 225 -6.00 2.95 3.57
N TRP A 226 -5.82 4.03 4.32
CA TRP A 226 -6.05 4.01 5.77
C TRP A 226 -7.52 3.73 6.10
N GLY A 227 -8.45 4.36 5.38
CA GLY A 227 -9.89 4.14 5.51
C GLY A 227 -10.31 2.69 5.23
N PHE A 228 -9.64 1.99 4.31
CA PHE A 228 -9.83 0.55 4.11
C PHE A 228 -9.50 -0.23 5.38
N TYR A 229 -8.37 0.04 6.05
CA TYR A 229 -8.04 -0.65 7.30
C TYR A 229 -9.05 -0.35 8.41
N ALA A 230 -9.50 0.90 8.55
CA ALA A 230 -10.53 1.24 9.53
C ALA A 230 -11.87 0.52 9.25
N LEU A 231 -12.28 0.46 7.98
CA LEU A 231 -13.47 -0.27 7.56
C LEU A 231 -13.31 -1.77 7.81
N ASP A 232 -12.17 -2.34 7.45
CA ASP A 232 -11.89 -3.77 7.59
C ASP A 232 -11.86 -4.20 9.06
N ALA A 233 -11.22 -3.41 9.92
CA ALA A 233 -11.27 -3.60 11.37
C ALA A 233 -12.72 -3.55 11.87
N THR A 234 -13.49 -2.54 11.46
CA THR A 234 -14.90 -2.42 11.84
C THR A 234 -15.71 -3.66 11.45
N LEU A 235 -15.60 -4.10 10.19
CA LEU A 235 -16.27 -5.29 9.70
C LEU A 235 -15.82 -6.55 10.46
N THR A 236 -14.53 -6.65 10.77
CA THR A 236 -13.98 -7.80 11.51
C THR A 236 -14.54 -7.88 12.92
N HIS A 237 -14.60 -6.76 13.65
CA HIS A 237 -15.22 -6.69 14.98
C HIS A 237 -16.71 -7.07 14.97
N PHE A 238 -17.46 -6.71 13.93
CA PHE A 238 -18.87 -7.10 13.82
C PHE A 238 -19.08 -8.56 13.38
N ILE A 239 -18.31 -9.04 12.39
CA ILE A 239 -18.43 -10.41 11.86
C ILE A 239 -17.97 -11.43 12.92
N LEU A 240 -16.90 -11.12 13.64
CA LEU A 240 -16.29 -12.01 14.63
C LEU A 240 -16.63 -11.63 16.07
N ALA A 241 -17.67 -10.82 16.28
CA ALA A 241 -18.05 -10.33 17.61
C ALA A 241 -18.16 -11.48 18.64
N ALA A 242 -17.54 -11.28 19.79
CA ALA A 242 -17.72 -12.12 20.96
C ALA A 242 -19.18 -12.11 21.41
N PRO A 243 -19.72 -13.25 21.89
CA PRO A 243 -21.01 -13.25 22.55
C PRO A 243 -21.00 -12.25 23.73
N PRO A 244 -22.14 -11.60 24.06
CA PRO A 244 -22.19 -10.65 25.18
C PRO A 244 -21.84 -11.23 26.56
N TRP A 245 -21.75 -12.55 26.67
CA TRP A 245 -21.46 -13.31 27.88
C TRP A 245 -20.02 -13.84 27.96
N ALA A 246 -19.23 -13.64 26.90
CA ALA A 246 -17.83 -14.09 26.82
C ALA A 246 -16.87 -13.01 27.31
#